data_AF-A0A7Y3GEJ2-F1
#
_entry.id   AF-A0A7Y3GEJ2-F1
#
_cell.length_a   1.000
_cell.length_b   1.000
_cell.length_c   1.000
_cell.angle_alpha   90.00
_cell.angle_beta   90.00
_cell.angle_gamma   90.00
#
_symmetry.space_group_name_H-M   'P 1'
#
loop_
_entity.id
_entity.type
_entity.pdbx_description
1 polymer ?
#
loop_
_entity_poly.entity_id
_entity_poly.type
_entity_poly.pdbx_seq_one_letter_code
_entity_poly.pdbx_strand_id
1 'polypeptide(L)' 'MWTDDYAAKLAEASDQEISLPDEDSILDFTRRVAHGTERKNAPLATFLAGWYVAGRVAGGADPATAWKEAARLGDELLDS' A
#
# COMPACT_ATOMS: atom_id res chain seq x y z
N MET A 1 -12.91 8.01 9.71
CA MET A 1 -13.33 6.70 9.14
C MET A 1 -12.61 5.61 9.91
N TRP A 2 -13.02 4.33 9.81
CA TRP A 2 -12.35 3.25 10.57
C TRP A 2 -10.84 3.17 10.29
N THR A 3 -10.43 3.42 9.04
CA THR A 3 -9.02 3.47 8.61
C THR A 3 -8.23 4.62 9.25
N ASP A 4 -8.83 5.81 9.38
CA ASP A 4 -8.21 6.95 10.08
C ASP A 4 -8.02 6.64 11.58
N ASP A 5 -9.04 6.06 12.22
CA ASP A 5 -8.97 5.68 13.64
C ASP A 5 -7.91 4.60 13.88
N TYR A 6 -7.77 3.67 12.92
CA TYR A 6 -6.75 2.64 12.98
C TYR A 6 -5.34 3.20 12.76
N ALA A 7 -5.17 4.10 11.78
CA ALA A 7 -3.90 4.79 11.55
C ALA A 7 -3.46 5.58 12.80
N ALA A 8 -4.39 6.30 13.45
CA ALA A 8 -4.12 7.00 14.70
C ALA A 8 -3.67 6.07 15.82
N LYS A 9 -4.32 4.90 15.98
CA LYS A 9 -3.92 3.89 16.98
C LYS A 9 -2.53 3.30 16.71
N LEU A 10 -2.20 3.06 15.44
CA LEU A 10 -0.88 2.58 15.06
C LEU A 10 0.19 3.66 15.30
N ALA A 11 -0.13 4.92 15.01
CA ALA A 11 0.77 6.05 15.23
C ALA A 11 1.10 6.21 16.72
N GLU A 12 0.09 6.15 17.59
CA GLU A 12 0.25 6.15 19.04
C GLU A 12 1.14 4.99 19.53
N ALA A 13 0.94 3.78 19.00
CA ALA A 13 1.68 2.60 19.43
C ALA A 13 3.15 2.57 18.97
N SER A 14 3.47 3.28 17.89
CA SER A 14 4.81 3.28 17.28
C SER A 14 5.62 4.55 17.53
N ASP A 15 4.98 5.63 18.01
CA ASP A 15 5.55 6.98 18.05
C ASP A 15 6.00 7.46 16.66
N GLN A 16 5.26 7.06 15.62
CA GLN A 16 5.51 7.42 14.23
C GLN A 16 4.25 7.96 13.57
N GLU A 17 4.41 8.92 12.66
CA GLU A 17 3.30 9.35 11.83
C GLU A 17 2.90 8.22 10.87
N ILE A 18 1.61 7.84 10.90
CA ILE A 18 1.05 6.80 10.03
C ILE A 18 -0.15 7.39 9.31
N SER A 19 -0.08 7.36 7.98
CA SER A 19 -1.14 7.80 7.08
C SER A 19 -1.07 7.01 5.79
N LEU A 20 -2.19 6.97 5.06
CA LEU A 20 -2.22 6.41 3.71
C LEU A 20 -1.63 7.45 2.74
N PRO A 21 -0.63 7.10 1.92
CA PRO A 21 -0.02 8.06 1.01
C PRO A 21 -0.95 8.48 -0.15
N ASP A 22 -1.84 7.58 -0.58
CA ASP A 22 -2.79 7.78 -1.68
C ASP A 22 -3.89 6.70 -1.57
N GLU A 23 -4.97 6.99 -0.84
CA GLU A 23 -6.05 6.02 -0.56
C GLU A 23 -6.72 5.51 -1.84
N ASP A 24 -7.08 6.41 -2.76
CA ASP A 24 -7.74 6.06 -4.02
C ASP A 24 -6.87 5.12 -4.85
N SER A 25 -5.57 5.43 -4.98
CA SER A 25 -4.62 4.58 -5.71
C SER A 25 -4.46 3.19 -5.07
N ILE A 26 -4.47 3.10 -3.73
CA ILE A 26 -4.41 1.82 -2.99
C ILE A 26 -5.63 0.96 -3.27
N LEU A 27 -6.82 1.55 -3.19
CA LEU A 27 -8.07 0.86 -3.44
C LEU A 27 -8.16 0.40 -4.90
N ASP A 28 -7.72 1.23 -5.84
CA ASP A 28 -7.71 0.88 -7.25
C ASP A 28 -6.74 -0.24 -7.59
N PHE A 29 -5.52 -0.23 -7.04
CA PHE A 29 -4.56 -1.34 -7.20
C PHE A 29 -5.14 -2.63 -6.62
N THR A 30 -5.68 -2.58 -5.40
CA THR A 30 -6.29 -3.73 -4.74
C THR A 30 -7.42 -4.31 -5.59
N ARG A 31 -8.25 -3.45 -6.19
CA ARG A 31 -9.33 -3.84 -7.11
C ARG A 31 -8.79 -4.49 -8.39
N ARG A 32 -7.71 -3.99 -8.98
CA ARG A 32 -7.08 -4.61 -10.16
C ARG A 32 -6.56 -6.01 -9.85
N VAL A 33 -5.84 -6.20 -8.74
CA VAL A 33 -5.34 -7.52 -8.33
C VAL A 33 -6.49 -8.50 -8.07
N ALA A 34 -7.57 -8.06 -7.43
CA ALA A 34 -8.75 -8.89 -7.16
C ALA A 34 -9.48 -9.37 -8.42
N HIS A 35 -9.41 -8.59 -9.52
CA HIS A 35 -10.02 -8.94 -10.80
C HIS A 35 -9.08 -9.74 -11.71
N GLY A 36 -7.78 -9.43 -11.70
CA GLY A 36 -6.78 -10.09 -12.54
C GLY A 36 -6.27 -11.42 -11.99
N THR A 37 -6.54 -11.73 -10.72
CA THR A 37 -6.04 -12.94 -10.05
C THR A 37 -7.08 -13.56 -9.10
N GLU A 38 -6.71 -14.57 -8.31
CA GLU A 38 -7.56 -15.04 -7.21
C GLU A 38 -7.74 -13.94 -6.15
N ARG A 39 -8.99 -13.71 -5.68
CA ARG A 39 -9.32 -12.66 -4.70
C ARG A 39 -8.44 -12.64 -3.44
N LYS A 40 -7.93 -13.79 -3.00
CA LYS A 40 -7.02 -13.91 -1.85
C LYS A 40 -5.72 -13.11 -2.02
N ASN A 41 -5.31 -12.87 -3.26
CA ASN A 41 -4.08 -12.16 -3.57
C ASN A 41 -4.20 -10.65 -3.37
N ALA A 42 -5.40 -10.07 -3.41
CA ALA A 42 -5.59 -8.62 -3.26
C ALA A 42 -5.06 -8.07 -1.92
N PRO A 43 -5.49 -8.59 -0.74
CA PRO A 43 -4.91 -8.12 0.53
C PRO A 43 -3.43 -8.48 0.68
N LEU A 44 -2.97 -9.60 0.11
CA LEU A 44 -1.56 -10.02 0.18
C LEU A 44 -0.65 -9.11 -0.65
N ALA A 45 -1.08 -8.74 -1.86
CA ALA A 45 -0.36 -7.82 -2.72
C ALA A 45 -0.25 -6.42 -2.10
N THR A 46 -1.34 -5.92 -1.52
CA THR A 46 -1.33 -4.61 -0.83
C THR A 46 -0.46 -4.65 0.43
N PHE A 47 -0.43 -5.76 1.18
CA PHE A 47 0.50 -5.93 2.31
C PHE A 47 1.97 -5.93 1.86
N LEU A 48 2.30 -6.65 0.79
CA LEU A 48 3.66 -6.67 0.23
C LEU A 48 4.08 -5.29 -0.29
N ALA A 49 3.18 -4.58 -0.97
CA ALA A 49 3.40 -3.20 -1.40
C ALA A 49 3.65 -2.28 -0.21
N GLY A 50 2.87 -2.40 0.87
CA GLY A 50 3.09 -1.66 2.11
C GLY A 50 4.46 -1.94 2.74
N TRP A 51 4.90 -3.20 2.75
CA TRP A 51 6.24 -3.56 3.24
C TRP A 51 7.34 -2.93 2.38
N TYR A 52 7.19 -2.95 1.06
CA TYR A 52 8.11 -2.28 0.14
C TYR A 52 8.17 -0.78 0.43
N VAL A 53 7.02 -0.10 0.54
CA VAL A 53 6.94 1.34 0.87
C VAL A 53 7.67 1.64 2.18
N ALA A 54 7.42 0.87 3.23
CA ALA A 54 8.08 1.07 4.52
C ALA A 54 9.62 1.01 4.40
N GLY A 55 10.15 0.06 3.64
CA GLY A 55 11.59 -0.03 3.37
C GLY A 55 12.15 1.16 2.59
N ARG A 56 11.40 1.70 1.63
CA ARG A 56 11.80 2.89 0.85
C ARG A 56 11.77 4.16 1.70
N VAL A 57 10.73 4.32 2.52
CA VAL A 57 10.58 5.47 3.44
C VAL A 57 11.68 5.46 4.50
N ALA A 58 12.05 4.29 5.04
CA ALA A 58 13.21 4.16 5.93
C ALA A 58 14.53 4.59 5.25
N GLY A 59 14.61 4.50 3.92
CA GLY A 59 15.71 5.01 3.10
C GLY A 59 15.56 6.49 2.67
N GLY A 60 14.56 7.21 3.18
CA GLY A 60 14.32 8.63 2.88
C GLY A 60 13.47 8.92 1.64
N ALA A 61 12.82 7.91 1.05
CA ALA A 61 11.90 8.15 -0.07
C ALA A 61 10.56 8.74 0.39
N ASP A 62 9.94 9.52 -0.47
CA ASP A 62 8.55 9.97 -0.30
C ASP A 62 7.58 8.77 -0.36
N PRO A 63 6.65 8.62 0.62
CA PRO A 63 5.71 7.51 0.67
C PRO A 63 4.84 7.34 -0.60
N ALA A 64 4.34 8.44 -1.17
CA ALA A 64 3.49 8.39 -2.37
C ALA A 64 4.27 7.96 -3.62
N THR A 65 5.52 8.38 -3.73
CA THR A 65 6.44 7.96 -4.78
C THR A 65 6.77 6.47 -4.66
N ALA A 66 7.09 5.99 -3.45
CA ALA A 66 7.34 4.58 -3.21
C ALA A 66 6.09 3.71 -3.48
N TRP A 67 4.91 4.20 -3.13
CA TRP A 67 3.64 3.53 -3.43
C TRP A 67 3.41 3.40 -4.94
N LYS A 68 3.58 4.48 -5.70
CA LYS A 68 3.45 4.47 -7.18
C LYS A 68 4.39 3.46 -7.83
N GLU A 69 5.61 3.36 -7.31
CA GLU A 69 6.58 2.35 -7.77
C GLU A 69 6.10 0.92 -7.49
N ALA A 70 5.62 0.65 -6.28
CA ALA A 70 5.08 -0.67 -5.91
C ALA A 70 3.87 -1.06 -6.76
N ALA A 71 2.92 -0.13 -6.95
CA ALA A 71 1.73 -0.35 -7.78
C ALA A 71 2.10 -0.64 -9.24
N ARG A 72 3.05 0.12 -9.83
CA ARG A 72 3.54 -0.11 -11.19
C ARG A 72 4.13 -1.52 -11.35
N LEU A 73 4.96 -1.96 -10.41
CA LEU A 73 5.55 -3.30 -10.46
C LEU A 73 4.50 -4.41 -10.36
N GLY A 74 3.44 -4.19 -9.57
CA GLY A 74 2.32 -5.12 -9.51
C GLY A 74 1.48 -5.13 -10.79
N ASP A 75 1.22 -3.96 -11.38
CA ASP A 75 0.47 -3.84 -12.64
C ASP A 75 1.21 -4.52 -13.80
N GLU A 76 2.54 -4.41 -13.87
CA GLU A 76 3.37 -5.11 -14.87
C GLU A 76 3.21 -6.64 -14.82
N LEU A 77 2.91 -7.22 -13.66
CA LEU A 77 2.62 -8.66 -13.50
C LEU A 77 1.17 -9.02 -13.83
N LEU A 78 0.23 -8.06 -13.77
CA LEU A 78 -1.16 -8.30 -14.15
C LEU A 78 -1.34 -8.26 -15.67
N ASP A 79 -0.49 -7.50 -16.36
CA ASP A 79 -0.51 -7.33 -17.82
C ASP A 79 0.30 -8.40 -18.58
N SER A 80 1.03 -9.26 -17.87
CA SER A 80 1.87 -10.34 -18.43
C SER A 80 1.14 -11.66 -18.61
#